data_AF-A0A1T3CYG2-F1
#
_entry.id   AF-A0A1T3CYG2-F1
#
_cell.length_a   1.000
_cell.length_b   1.000
_cell.length_c   1.000
_cell.angle_alpha   90.00
_cell.angle_beta   90.00
_cell.angle_gamma   90.00
#
_symmetry.space_group_name_H-M   'P 1'
#
loop_
_entity.id
_entity.type
_entity.pdbx_description
1 polymer ?
#
loop_
_entity_poly.entity_id
_entity_poly.type
_entity_poly.pdbx_seq_one_letter_code
_entity_poly.pdbx_strand_id
1 'polypeptide(L)'
;MWHLVRILAASQLWFSDGNPIAAQRGGHGVSSRLIVDGQGFLDVTEMRSLDSMVLDANGEALWLKRRERYSGRFACPSLQNSPYPLNLSLQIDDAGNFNLSIVDIPSIMTACYSIPKQASGRLKPLPEIFVEDAAFINKMIEQKFIPYQNIPDAPLKTIQEIRALGRQYFPFTPYNFELAMALYDWTTASFARMVLFRIFQYTGIDSGVAALPHPLDRESLAVNIWQSNFSVYTPQDADYMRTFLMQPAHSFDNLTAQLEEVIDQVYNFSEIENRLLVAAMQSMPRTSIASKPRLFSGQVDIEQLGTGRFGIEFEECPLNKGPVGVELAHSLTDALDSYMAVGKTITTKMVWSFTDSMKEAMHYSNGIVLVLNPPSGASLWDSVSFITPLSDDPSKIEYTAAPGTKFEIQSVQHTAVSGKPVTMIGLEPVLDRDGPLKTQPVLGSTHQQRLSEGVVKQIIDSHGFVQSGRGRYKRKHRRQEEDERMDE
;
A
#
# COMPACT_ATOMS: atom_id res chain seq x y z
N MET A 1 8.99 -7.43 -25.72
CA MET A 1 9.96 -7.97 -24.74
C MET A 1 11.29 -7.29 -24.98
N TRP A 2 12.10 -7.13 -23.94
CA TRP A 2 13.39 -6.42 -23.99
C TRP A 2 14.39 -6.98 -22.97
N HIS A 3 15.67 -6.64 -23.14
CA HIS A 3 16.78 -6.95 -22.24
C HIS A 3 17.67 -5.72 -22.04
N LEU A 4 18.21 -5.55 -20.85
CA LEU A 4 19.37 -4.67 -20.65
C LEU A 4 20.64 -5.46 -20.98
N VAL A 5 21.35 -5.08 -22.05
CA VAL A 5 22.57 -5.76 -22.51
C VAL A 5 23.83 -4.91 -22.35
N ARG A 6 23.68 -3.60 -22.23
CA ARG A 6 24.77 -2.65 -21.96
C ARG A 6 24.34 -1.75 -20.82
N ILE A 7 25.13 -1.71 -19.76
CA ILE A 7 24.80 -0.99 -18.54
C ILE A 7 26.01 -0.19 -18.12
N LEU A 8 25.81 1.12 -18.00
CA LEU A 8 26.79 2.08 -17.51
C LEU A 8 26.18 2.76 -16.29
N ALA A 9 26.33 2.12 -15.14
CA ALA A 9 25.89 2.64 -13.84
C ALA A 9 26.95 2.31 -12.80
N ALA A 10 27.25 3.26 -11.91
CA ALA A 10 28.18 3.03 -10.80
C ALA A 10 27.50 2.31 -9.61
N SER A 11 26.19 2.48 -9.46
CA SER A 11 25.38 1.87 -8.41
C SER A 11 25.06 0.41 -8.68
N GLN A 12 24.79 -0.34 -7.61
CA GLN A 12 24.18 -1.65 -7.71
C GLN A 12 22.74 -1.55 -8.22
N LEU A 13 22.30 -2.57 -8.95
CA LEU A 13 21.03 -2.59 -9.65
C LEU A 13 20.27 -3.88 -9.35
N TRP A 14 18.96 -3.76 -9.14
CA TRP A 14 18.07 -4.91 -8.95
C TRP A 14 16.75 -4.68 -9.66
N PHE A 15 16.11 -5.75 -10.10
CA PHE A 15 14.71 -5.67 -10.52
C PHE A 15 13.80 -6.20 -9.43
N SER A 16 12.64 -5.57 -9.28
CA SER A 16 11.61 -5.95 -8.32
C SER A 16 11.00 -7.35 -8.58
N ASP A 17 11.26 -7.96 -9.74
CA ASP A 17 10.85 -9.32 -10.07
C ASP A 17 11.82 -10.39 -9.53
N GLY A 18 12.94 -9.98 -8.92
CA GLY A 18 13.97 -10.88 -8.38
C GLY A 18 14.85 -11.55 -9.44
N ASN A 19 14.58 -11.34 -10.73
CA ASN A 19 15.34 -11.97 -11.81
C ASN A 19 16.66 -11.22 -12.07
N PRO A 20 17.68 -11.87 -12.67
CA PRO A 20 18.92 -11.21 -13.07
C PRO A 20 18.69 -10.00 -13.97
N ILE A 21 19.61 -9.02 -13.95
CA ILE A 21 19.48 -7.78 -14.72
C ILE A 21 19.35 -8.05 -16.23
N ALA A 22 20.09 -9.03 -16.75
CA ALA A 22 20.06 -9.40 -18.17
C ALA A 22 18.84 -10.26 -18.58
N ALA A 23 17.99 -10.67 -17.63
CA ALA A 23 16.80 -11.46 -17.92
C ALA A 23 15.84 -10.72 -18.86
N GLN A 24 15.12 -11.48 -19.67
CA GLN A 24 14.12 -10.95 -20.59
C GLN A 24 12.94 -10.39 -19.80
N ARG A 25 12.50 -9.18 -20.15
CA ARG A 25 11.38 -8.50 -19.49
C ARG A 25 10.42 -7.89 -20.49
N GLY A 26 9.31 -7.39 -19.95
CA GLY A 26 8.23 -6.77 -20.71
C GLY A 26 7.15 -7.76 -21.11
N GLY A 27 6.40 -7.39 -22.14
CA GLY A 27 5.07 -7.94 -22.43
C GLY A 27 4.05 -6.81 -22.48
N HIS A 28 2.98 -6.98 -23.27
CA HIS A 28 1.97 -5.92 -23.39
C HIS A 28 1.32 -5.63 -22.02
N GLY A 29 1.46 -4.41 -21.53
CA GLY A 29 0.93 -3.98 -20.23
C GLY A 29 1.76 -4.44 -19.02
N VAL A 30 2.98 -4.93 -19.24
CA VAL A 30 3.91 -5.33 -18.18
C VAL A 30 4.83 -4.17 -17.84
N SER A 31 4.88 -3.82 -16.55
CA SER A 31 5.83 -2.86 -16.00
C SER A 31 6.91 -3.60 -15.21
N SER A 32 8.16 -3.17 -15.36
CA SER A 32 9.30 -3.71 -14.60
C SER A 32 10.04 -2.57 -13.92
N ARG A 33 10.18 -2.66 -12.60
CA ARG A 33 10.91 -1.66 -11.79
C ARG A 33 12.35 -2.07 -11.61
N LEU A 34 13.25 -1.24 -12.12
CA LEU A 34 14.68 -1.27 -11.81
C LEU A 34 14.94 -0.35 -10.61
N ILE A 35 15.62 -0.89 -9.61
CA ILE A 35 16.01 -0.22 -8.38
C ILE A 35 17.49 0.10 -8.50
N VAL A 36 17.84 1.37 -8.34
CA VAL A 36 19.21 1.89 -8.45
C VAL A 36 19.67 2.32 -7.07
N ASP A 37 20.68 1.63 -6.54
CA ASP A 37 21.15 1.82 -5.17
C ASP A 37 21.48 3.28 -4.88
N GLY A 38 20.88 3.82 -3.81
CA GLY A 38 21.05 5.20 -3.38
C GLY A 38 20.56 6.29 -4.34
N GLN A 39 19.98 5.96 -5.50
CA GLN A 39 19.61 6.95 -6.51
C GLN A 39 18.11 7.02 -6.83
N GLY A 40 17.40 5.89 -6.88
CA GLY A 40 15.97 5.89 -7.22
C GLY A 40 15.47 4.67 -7.98
N PHE A 41 14.33 4.85 -8.64
CA PHE A 41 13.65 3.83 -9.45
C PHE A 41 13.52 4.23 -10.91
N LEU A 42 13.70 3.26 -11.80
CA LEU A 42 13.34 3.33 -13.21
C LEU A 42 12.24 2.30 -13.49
N ASP A 43 11.02 2.78 -13.71
CA ASP A 43 9.91 1.95 -14.18
C ASP A 43 9.94 1.89 -15.70
N VAL A 44 10.06 0.68 -16.27
CA VAL A 44 9.98 0.46 -17.72
C VAL A 44 8.73 -0.34 -18.03
N THR A 45 7.81 0.27 -18.77
CA THR A 45 6.52 -0.33 -19.12
C THR A 45 6.39 -0.51 -20.61
N GLU A 46 6.05 -1.73 -21.01
CA GLU A 46 5.89 -2.05 -22.42
C GLU A 46 4.42 -1.97 -22.85
N MET A 47 4.13 -1.09 -23.80
CA MET A 47 2.85 -0.97 -24.48
C MET A 47 2.98 -1.38 -25.94
N ARG A 48 1.94 -1.99 -26.49
CA ARG A 48 1.91 -2.47 -27.88
C ARG A 48 0.59 -2.09 -28.52
N SER A 49 0.64 -1.77 -29.80
CA SER A 49 -0.51 -1.71 -30.70
C SER A 49 -0.17 -2.49 -31.98
N LEU A 50 -1.08 -2.53 -32.96
CA LEU A 50 -0.86 -3.25 -34.22
C LEU A 50 0.39 -2.76 -34.98
N ASP A 51 0.62 -1.45 -34.99
CA ASP A 51 1.67 -0.81 -35.77
C ASP A 51 2.71 -0.09 -34.90
N SER A 52 2.66 -0.23 -33.58
CA SER A 52 3.67 0.36 -32.71
C SER A 52 3.94 -0.41 -31.43
N MET A 53 5.12 -0.19 -30.87
CA MET A 53 5.49 -0.59 -29.52
C MET A 53 6.10 0.62 -28.83
N VAL A 54 5.82 0.81 -27.55
CA VAL A 54 6.39 1.88 -26.73
C VAL A 54 6.96 1.25 -25.48
N LEU A 55 8.20 1.61 -25.15
CA LEU A 55 8.75 1.44 -23.82
C LEU A 55 8.66 2.80 -23.13
N ASP A 56 7.76 2.89 -22.17
CA ASP A 56 7.61 4.05 -21.29
C ASP A 56 8.56 3.87 -20.10
N ALA A 57 9.55 4.76 -20.01
CA ALA A 57 10.57 4.78 -18.97
C ALA A 57 10.35 6.01 -18.08
N ASN A 58 9.65 5.86 -16.95
CA ASN A 58 9.24 6.97 -16.08
C ASN A 58 8.55 8.15 -16.81
N GLY A 59 7.72 7.88 -17.81
CA GLY A 59 7.04 8.89 -18.64
C GLY A 59 7.78 9.21 -19.94
N GLU A 60 9.06 8.82 -20.06
CA GLU A 60 9.87 9.05 -21.26
C GLU A 60 9.72 7.88 -22.24
N ALA A 61 9.24 8.17 -23.45
CA ALA A 61 8.83 7.15 -24.40
C ALA A 61 9.94 6.80 -25.42
N LEU A 62 10.25 5.52 -25.53
CA LEU A 62 11.04 4.93 -26.61
C LEU A 62 10.10 4.14 -27.53
N TRP A 63 9.75 4.71 -28.69
CA TRP A 63 8.77 4.11 -29.61
C TRP A 63 9.39 3.34 -30.78
N LEU A 64 8.75 2.26 -31.19
CA LEU A 64 8.98 1.63 -32.49
C LEU A 64 7.68 1.78 -33.26
N LYS A 65 7.65 2.69 -34.23
CA LYS A 65 6.44 2.96 -35.04
C LYS A 65 6.62 2.46 -36.45
N ARG A 66 5.68 1.65 -36.96
CA ARG A 66 5.75 1.13 -38.32
C ARG A 66 5.77 2.27 -39.33
N ARG A 67 6.63 2.16 -40.34
CA ARG A 67 6.67 3.12 -41.46
C ARG A 67 5.49 2.85 -42.38
N GLU A 68 4.70 3.88 -42.66
CA GLU A 68 3.49 3.80 -43.51
C GLU A 68 3.76 3.34 -44.95
N ARG A 69 5.00 3.48 -45.44
CA ARG A 69 5.39 3.23 -46.84
C ARG A 69 6.38 2.07 -46.99
N TYR A 70 6.00 0.86 -46.58
CA TYR A 70 6.76 -0.33 -46.97
C TYR A 70 6.01 -1.10 -48.07
N SER A 71 6.27 -0.74 -49.33
CA SER A 71 5.73 -1.38 -50.54
C SER A 71 6.60 -2.56 -51.05
N GLY A 72 7.31 -3.21 -50.14
CA GLY A 72 8.30 -4.25 -50.47
C GLY A 72 7.75 -5.68 -50.34
N ARG A 73 8.39 -6.62 -51.05
CA ARG A 73 8.08 -8.07 -51.08
C ARG A 73 8.18 -8.81 -49.73
N PHE A 74 8.49 -8.13 -48.63
CA PHE A 74 8.70 -8.72 -47.30
C PHE A 74 7.69 -8.18 -46.30
N ALA A 75 7.01 -9.08 -45.59
CA ALA A 75 6.12 -8.72 -44.49
C ALA A 75 6.95 -8.21 -43.30
N CYS A 76 6.59 -7.03 -42.76
CA CYS A 76 7.24 -6.52 -41.57
C CYS A 76 6.98 -7.46 -40.39
N PRO A 77 8.02 -7.79 -39.57
CA PRO A 77 7.84 -8.60 -38.38
C PRO A 77 6.79 -7.98 -37.46
N SER A 78 5.85 -8.78 -36.97
CA SER A 78 4.87 -8.30 -36.00
C SER A 78 5.55 -7.93 -34.68
N LEU A 79 5.28 -6.74 -34.16
CA LEU A 79 5.73 -6.34 -32.82
C LEU A 79 5.01 -7.10 -31.70
N GLN A 80 3.83 -7.68 -31.99
CA GLN A 80 3.05 -8.42 -30.99
C GLN A 80 3.67 -9.79 -30.68
N ASN A 81 4.24 -10.46 -31.68
CA ASN A 81 4.81 -11.81 -31.56
C ASN A 81 6.26 -11.85 -32.05
N SER A 82 7.00 -10.74 -31.92
CA SER A 82 8.37 -10.64 -32.41
C SER A 82 9.26 -11.66 -31.69
N PRO A 83 9.99 -12.53 -32.41
CA PRO A 83 11.02 -13.38 -31.81
C PRO A 83 12.29 -12.60 -31.45
N TYR A 84 12.35 -11.30 -31.80
CA TYR A 84 13.48 -10.42 -31.53
C TYR A 84 13.16 -9.55 -30.32
N PRO A 85 13.62 -9.90 -29.10
CA PRO A 85 13.53 -9.00 -27.97
C PRO A 85 14.45 -7.79 -28.22
N LEU A 86 14.06 -6.63 -27.70
CA LEU A 86 14.84 -5.41 -27.88
C LEU A 86 16.05 -5.42 -26.95
N ASN A 87 17.23 -5.24 -27.52
CA ASN A 87 18.45 -5.03 -26.76
C ASN A 87 18.54 -3.55 -26.38
N LEU A 88 18.63 -3.28 -25.08
CA LEU A 88 18.67 -1.92 -24.54
C LEU A 88 20.04 -1.64 -23.92
N SER A 89 20.50 -0.41 -24.09
CA SER A 89 21.61 0.18 -23.36
C SER A 89 21.08 1.20 -22.38
N LEU A 90 21.45 1.06 -21.11
CA LEU A 90 21.08 1.97 -20.02
C LEU A 90 22.34 2.63 -19.46
N GLN A 91 22.35 3.95 -19.45
CA GLN A 91 23.34 4.76 -18.75
C GLN A 91 22.65 5.53 -17.63
N ILE A 92 23.23 5.52 -16.43
CA ILE A 92 22.76 6.30 -15.28
C ILE A 92 23.96 7.08 -14.74
N ASP A 93 23.79 8.40 -14.56
CA ASP A 93 24.80 9.26 -13.94
C ASP A 93 24.61 9.40 -12.43
N ASP A 94 25.59 10.01 -11.74
CA ASP A 94 25.56 10.17 -10.28
C ASP A 94 24.44 11.11 -9.78
N ALA A 95 23.78 11.85 -10.68
CA ALA A 95 22.66 12.73 -10.37
C ALA A 95 21.30 12.05 -10.59
N GLY A 96 21.29 10.74 -10.90
CA GLY A 96 20.07 9.98 -11.16
C GLY A 96 19.40 10.33 -12.48
N ASN A 97 20.11 10.95 -13.44
CA ASN A 97 19.62 11.04 -14.80
C ASN A 97 19.92 9.74 -15.54
N PHE A 98 18.96 9.27 -16.35
CA PHE A 98 19.14 8.08 -17.16
C PHE A 98 19.07 8.40 -18.65
N ASN A 99 19.77 7.59 -19.44
CA ASN A 99 19.62 7.51 -20.89
C ASN A 99 19.40 6.04 -21.28
N LEU A 100 18.24 5.76 -21.88
CA LEU A 100 17.84 4.44 -22.36
C LEU A 100 17.80 4.45 -23.89
N SER A 101 18.54 3.57 -24.53
CA SER A 101 18.61 3.48 -26.00
C SER A 101 18.46 2.04 -26.48
N ILE A 102 17.95 1.87 -27.70
CA ILE A 102 17.93 0.55 -28.36
C ILE A 102 19.25 0.35 -29.09
N VAL A 103 19.90 -0.78 -28.84
CA VAL A 103 21.16 -1.18 -29.48
C VAL A 103 20.99 -2.45 -30.31
N ASP A 104 21.91 -2.67 -31.25
CA ASP A 104 21.99 -3.90 -32.04
C ASP A 104 20.67 -4.26 -32.76
N ILE A 105 19.99 -3.25 -33.31
CA ILE A 105 18.68 -3.39 -33.97
C ILE A 105 18.85 -4.17 -35.29
N PRO A 106 18.10 -5.27 -35.51
CA PRO A 106 18.12 -5.99 -36.77
C PRO A 106 17.78 -5.08 -37.96
N SER A 107 18.47 -5.25 -39.09
CA SER A 107 18.26 -4.44 -40.29
C SER A 107 16.80 -4.45 -40.76
N ILE A 108 16.14 -5.61 -40.70
CA ILE A 108 14.71 -5.76 -41.00
C ILE A 108 13.81 -4.89 -40.13
N MET A 109 14.15 -4.70 -38.85
CA MET A 109 13.41 -3.84 -37.93
C MET A 109 13.64 -2.36 -38.28
N THR A 110 14.88 -1.96 -38.55
CA THR A 110 15.18 -0.56 -38.96
C THR A 110 14.56 -0.17 -40.31
N ALA A 111 14.34 -1.15 -41.19
CA ALA A 111 13.68 -0.93 -42.47
C ALA A 111 12.15 -0.73 -42.30
N CYS A 112 11.53 -1.52 -41.42
CA CYS A 112 10.08 -1.49 -41.19
C CYS A 112 9.61 -0.44 -40.19
N TYR A 113 10.46 -0.06 -39.24
CA TYR A 113 10.08 0.79 -38.10
C TYR A 113 10.91 2.08 -38.05
N SER A 114 10.27 3.15 -37.61
CA SER A 114 10.90 4.37 -37.12
C SER A 114 11.19 4.20 -35.64
N ILE A 115 12.45 4.40 -35.27
CA ILE A 115 12.97 4.11 -33.93
C ILE A 115 13.79 5.34 -33.50
N PRO A 116 13.37 6.08 -32.45
CA PRO A 116 14.17 7.12 -31.86
C PRO A 116 15.41 6.49 -31.23
N LYS A 117 16.52 7.23 -31.23
CA LYS A 117 17.79 6.69 -30.77
C LYS A 117 17.82 6.45 -29.26
N GLN A 118 17.12 7.29 -28.49
CA GLN A 118 17.16 7.28 -27.03
C GLN A 118 15.93 7.94 -26.41
N ALA A 119 15.66 7.56 -25.17
CA ALA A 119 14.81 8.26 -24.21
C ALA A 119 15.69 8.66 -23.02
N SER A 120 15.46 9.82 -22.42
CA SER A 120 16.28 10.31 -21.30
C SER A 120 15.42 11.05 -20.31
N GLY A 121 15.65 10.83 -19.02
CA GLY A 121 14.84 11.39 -17.95
C GLY A 121 15.52 11.25 -16.59
N ARG A 122 14.73 11.28 -15.52
CA ARG A 122 15.20 11.12 -14.15
C ARG A 122 14.61 9.88 -13.49
N LEU A 123 15.39 9.29 -12.59
CA LEU A 123 14.89 8.27 -11.69
C LEU A 123 13.82 8.86 -10.77
N LYS A 124 12.79 8.08 -10.44
CA LYS A 124 11.86 8.41 -9.35
C LYS A 124 12.62 8.31 -8.04
N PRO A 125 12.44 9.25 -7.09
CA PRO A 125 13.19 9.23 -5.83
C PRO A 125 12.88 7.98 -5.01
N LEU A 126 13.85 7.54 -4.20
CA LEU A 126 13.60 6.58 -3.13
C LEU A 126 12.72 7.24 -2.07
N PRO A 127 11.80 6.51 -1.43
CA PRO A 127 11.03 7.05 -0.31
C PRO A 127 11.97 7.35 0.88
N GLU A 128 11.58 8.34 1.69
CA GLU A 128 12.25 8.58 2.97
C GLU A 128 11.85 7.51 3.98
N ILE A 129 12.83 6.99 4.72
CA ILE A 129 12.64 5.98 5.76
C ILE A 129 13.41 6.44 6.99
N PHE A 130 12.69 6.74 8.06
CA PHE A 130 13.31 7.11 9.33
C PHE A 130 13.77 5.86 10.09
N VAL A 131 14.98 5.93 10.63
CA VAL A 131 15.60 4.81 11.37
C VAL A 131 14.79 4.50 12.63
N GLU A 132 14.27 5.54 13.26
CA GLU A 132 13.47 5.49 14.48
C GLU A 132 12.14 4.76 14.25
N ASP A 133 11.51 5.03 13.10
CA ASP A 133 10.26 4.37 12.69
C ASP A 133 10.50 2.87 12.47
N ALA A 134 11.55 2.51 11.74
CA ALA A 134 11.91 1.11 11.50
C ALA A 134 12.26 0.37 12.80
N ALA A 135 13.02 1.01 13.70
CA ALA A 135 13.35 0.44 15.01
C ALA A 135 12.09 0.23 15.88
N PHE A 136 11.14 1.16 15.83
CA PHE A 136 9.86 1.02 16.52
C PHE A 136 9.05 -0.16 15.98
N ILE A 137 8.92 -0.30 14.66
CA ILE A 137 8.21 -1.43 14.06
C ILE A 137 8.89 -2.76 14.38
N ASN A 138 10.23 -2.83 14.34
CA ASN A 138 10.92 -4.06 14.75
C ASN A 138 10.60 -4.45 16.21
N LYS A 139 10.50 -3.48 17.13
CA LYS A 139 10.04 -3.75 18.50
C LYS A 139 8.60 -4.28 18.54
N MET A 140 7.68 -3.70 17.76
CA MET A 140 6.29 -4.19 17.67
C MET A 140 6.23 -5.62 17.09
N ILE A 141 7.13 -5.96 16.16
CA ILE A 141 7.28 -7.32 15.63
C ILE A 141 7.75 -8.29 16.71
N GLU A 142 8.81 -7.95 17.46
CA GLU A 142 9.34 -8.77 18.56
C GLU A 142 8.28 -9.01 19.66
N GLN A 143 7.46 -8.01 19.91
CA GLN A 143 6.36 -8.06 20.89
C GLN A 143 5.08 -8.72 20.34
N LYS A 144 5.08 -9.14 19.08
CA LYS A 144 3.95 -9.77 18.38
C LYS A 144 2.69 -8.89 18.34
N PHE A 145 2.87 -7.58 18.23
CA PHE A 145 1.81 -6.66 17.80
C PHE A 145 1.76 -6.56 16.28
N ILE A 146 2.87 -6.90 15.61
CA ILE A 146 2.98 -7.03 14.15
C ILE A 146 3.59 -8.41 13.80
N PRO A 147 3.07 -9.12 12.78
CA PRO A 147 1.78 -8.86 12.16
C PRO A 147 0.63 -9.23 13.09
N TYR A 148 -0.62 -9.02 12.68
CA TYR A 148 -1.79 -9.56 13.35
C TYR A 148 -1.67 -11.08 13.54
N GLN A 149 -2.12 -11.57 14.69
CA GLN A 149 -1.94 -12.96 15.10
C GLN A 149 -3.21 -13.79 14.79
N ASN A 150 -3.05 -15.09 14.52
CA ASN A 150 -4.13 -16.07 14.37
C ASN A 150 -5.24 -15.73 13.36
N ILE A 151 -4.87 -15.27 12.14
CA ILE A 151 -5.85 -15.01 11.07
C ILE A 151 -6.59 -16.31 10.70
N PRO A 152 -7.93 -16.37 10.83
CA PRO A 152 -8.71 -17.53 10.40
C PRO A 152 -8.64 -17.67 8.87
N ASP A 153 -8.44 -18.90 8.38
CA ASP A 153 -8.62 -19.29 6.97
C ASP A 153 -7.74 -18.58 5.90
N ALA A 154 -6.84 -17.66 6.27
CA ALA A 154 -5.88 -17.05 5.35
C ALA A 154 -4.56 -17.87 5.26
N PRO A 155 -3.98 -18.08 4.06
CA PRO A 155 -2.67 -18.72 3.95
C PRO A 155 -1.59 -17.77 4.49
N LEU A 156 -1.23 -17.95 5.76
CA LEU A 156 -0.22 -17.13 6.44
C LEU A 156 1.15 -17.26 5.75
N LYS A 157 1.67 -16.15 5.23
CA LYS A 157 3.07 -16.08 4.81
C LYS A 157 3.96 -16.23 6.04
N THR A 158 4.98 -17.06 5.91
CA THR A 158 6.00 -17.21 6.94
C THR A 158 6.86 -15.94 7.02
N ILE A 159 7.47 -15.71 8.19
CA ILE A 159 8.43 -14.61 8.37
C ILE A 159 9.58 -14.69 7.35
N GLN A 160 10.02 -15.89 6.98
CA GLN A 160 11.07 -16.11 6.00
C GLN A 160 10.64 -15.67 4.59
N GLU A 161 9.39 -15.95 4.21
CA GLU A 161 8.81 -15.49 2.94
C GLU A 161 8.71 -13.97 2.91
N ILE A 162 8.21 -13.34 3.98
CA ILE A 162 8.13 -11.88 4.08
C ILE A 162 9.52 -11.24 4.01
N ARG A 163 10.54 -11.82 4.68
CA ARG A 163 11.94 -11.37 4.55
C ARG A 163 12.49 -11.51 3.13
N ALA A 164 12.13 -12.58 2.42
CA ALA A 164 12.55 -12.77 1.03
C ALA A 164 11.91 -11.72 0.11
N LEU A 165 10.61 -11.48 0.27
CA LEU A 165 9.88 -10.43 -0.46
C LEU A 165 10.42 -9.03 -0.12
N GLY A 166 10.77 -8.76 1.14
CA GLY A 166 11.40 -7.51 1.54
C GLY A 166 12.72 -7.27 0.81
N ARG A 167 13.62 -8.25 0.78
CA ARG A 167 14.87 -8.16 0.00
C ARG A 167 14.64 -8.00 -1.50
N GLN A 168 13.55 -8.55 -2.03
CA GLN A 168 13.20 -8.46 -3.44
C GLN A 168 12.67 -7.06 -3.82
N TYR A 169 11.72 -6.52 -3.05
CA TYR A 169 11.05 -5.26 -3.38
C TYR A 169 11.75 -4.02 -2.81
N PHE A 170 12.51 -4.16 -1.71
CA PHE A 170 13.16 -3.06 -1.02
C PHE A 170 14.69 -3.25 -0.82
N PRO A 171 15.46 -3.75 -1.80
CA PRO A 171 16.90 -4.00 -1.63
C PRO A 171 17.74 -2.76 -1.35
N PHE A 172 17.20 -1.56 -1.62
CA PHE A 172 17.89 -0.27 -1.45
C PHE A 172 18.02 0.18 0.02
N THR A 173 17.44 -0.56 0.97
CA THR A 173 17.41 -0.19 2.39
C THR A 173 17.70 -1.40 3.28
N PRO A 174 18.42 -1.21 4.41
CA PRO A 174 18.56 -2.26 5.42
C PRO A 174 17.22 -2.59 6.10
N TYR A 175 16.23 -1.68 6.06
CA TYR A 175 14.91 -1.82 6.70
C TYR A 175 13.87 -2.54 5.82
N ASN A 176 14.36 -3.39 4.91
CA ASN A 176 13.52 -4.05 3.91
C ASN A 176 12.48 -4.99 4.51
N PHE A 177 12.77 -5.57 5.68
CA PHE A 177 11.84 -6.47 6.34
C PHE A 177 10.69 -5.71 7.00
N GLU A 178 10.98 -4.58 7.62
CA GLU A 178 10.01 -3.71 8.29
C GLU A 178 9.04 -3.11 7.27
N LEU A 179 9.52 -2.67 6.10
CA LEU A 179 8.67 -2.21 5.01
C LEU A 179 7.73 -3.31 4.48
N ALA A 180 8.28 -4.51 4.25
CA ALA A 180 7.49 -5.66 3.81
C ALA A 180 6.44 -6.06 4.85
N MET A 181 6.81 -5.99 6.12
CA MET A 181 5.93 -6.33 7.23
C MET A 181 4.81 -5.31 7.40
N ALA A 182 5.08 -4.00 7.26
CA ALA A 182 4.04 -2.97 7.32
C ALA A 182 2.98 -3.16 6.22
N LEU A 183 3.42 -3.49 4.99
CA LEU A 183 2.49 -3.84 3.90
C LEU A 183 1.67 -5.09 4.22
N TYR A 184 2.32 -6.15 4.70
CA TYR A 184 1.64 -7.39 5.05
C TYR A 184 0.65 -7.18 6.20
N ASP A 185 1.04 -6.48 7.28
CA ASP A 185 0.17 -6.24 8.42
C ASP A 185 -1.06 -5.41 8.04
N TRP A 186 -0.90 -4.42 7.14
CA TRP A 186 -2.02 -3.64 6.62
C TRP A 186 -3.10 -4.49 5.92
N THR A 187 -2.76 -5.62 5.29
CA THR A 187 -3.78 -6.45 4.64
C THR A 187 -4.49 -7.38 5.62
N THR A 188 -3.95 -7.53 6.83
CA THR A 188 -4.61 -8.23 7.95
C THR A 188 -5.58 -7.30 8.70
N ALA A 189 -6.21 -7.79 9.77
CA ALA A 189 -7.08 -7.00 10.63
C ALA A 189 -6.45 -5.75 11.25
N SER A 190 -5.11 -5.65 11.29
CA SER A 190 -4.42 -4.44 11.77
C SER A 190 -4.78 -3.19 10.96
N PHE A 191 -5.34 -3.34 9.75
CA PHE A 191 -5.93 -2.22 9.02
C PHE A 191 -6.94 -1.42 9.89
N ALA A 192 -7.68 -2.08 10.79
CA ALA A 192 -8.66 -1.42 11.64
C ALA A 192 -8.02 -0.37 12.56
N ARG A 193 -6.84 -0.65 13.17
CA ARG A 193 -6.06 0.35 13.92
C ARG A 193 -5.79 1.55 13.03
N MET A 194 -5.20 1.30 11.88
CA MET A 194 -4.69 2.33 10.99
C MET A 194 -5.79 3.19 10.36
N VAL A 195 -6.94 2.59 10.05
CA VAL A 195 -8.12 3.27 9.53
C VAL A 195 -8.79 4.12 10.61
N LEU A 196 -9.16 3.53 11.75
CA LEU A 196 -9.94 4.22 12.76
C LEU A 196 -9.18 5.41 13.35
N PHE A 197 -7.89 5.23 13.63
CA PHE A 197 -7.06 6.32 14.15
C PHE A 197 -6.80 7.42 13.13
N ARG A 198 -7.07 7.21 11.84
CA ARG A 198 -6.97 8.25 10.79
C ARG A 198 -8.27 8.99 10.55
N ILE A 199 -9.38 8.27 10.38
CA ILE A 199 -10.66 8.91 10.02
C ILE A 199 -11.20 9.80 11.14
N PHE A 200 -10.94 9.43 12.42
CA PHE A 200 -11.32 10.19 13.60
C PHE A 200 -10.33 11.31 14.00
N GLN A 201 -9.43 11.72 13.10
CA GLN A 201 -8.57 12.89 13.29
C GLN A 201 -9.27 14.17 12.83
N TYR A 202 -9.17 15.22 13.65
CA TYR A 202 -9.49 16.60 13.26
C TYR A 202 -8.31 17.19 12.47
N THR A 203 -8.12 16.74 11.22
CA THR A 203 -6.92 17.05 10.40
C THR A 203 -6.72 18.54 10.07
N GLY A 204 -7.74 19.37 10.28
CA GLY A 204 -7.65 20.83 10.16
C GLY A 204 -7.11 21.53 11.41
N ILE A 205 -6.78 20.79 12.47
CA ILE A 205 -6.27 21.30 13.75
C ILE A 205 -4.93 20.64 14.04
N ASP A 206 -3.90 21.47 14.26
CA ASP A 206 -2.59 21.03 14.75
C ASP A 206 -2.62 20.94 16.28
N SER A 207 -2.19 19.82 16.85
CA SER A 207 -2.07 19.63 18.30
C SER A 207 -0.84 20.30 18.90
N GLY A 208 0.15 20.67 18.06
CA GLY A 208 1.48 21.12 18.48
C GLY A 208 2.40 20.01 18.98
N VAL A 209 1.98 18.74 18.89
CA VAL A 209 2.76 17.55 19.30
C VAL A 209 3.05 16.70 18.07
N ALA A 210 4.32 16.63 17.67
CA ALA A 210 4.73 15.92 16.45
C ALA A 210 4.32 14.43 16.41
N ALA A 211 4.29 13.76 17.58
CA ALA A 211 3.88 12.36 17.69
C ALA A 211 2.34 12.15 17.62
N LEU A 212 1.56 13.22 17.76
CA LEU A 212 0.09 13.21 17.82
C LEU A 212 -0.45 14.41 17.02
N PRO A 213 -0.14 14.55 15.73
CA PRO A 213 -0.22 15.82 15.01
C PRO A 213 -1.62 16.44 14.99
N HIS A 214 -2.67 15.62 15.09
CA HIS A 214 -4.06 16.07 15.11
C HIS A 214 -4.80 15.54 16.33
N PRO A 215 -5.68 16.31 16.99
CA PRO A 215 -6.58 15.79 18.00
C PRO A 215 -7.47 14.67 17.45
N LEU A 216 -7.90 13.75 18.33
CA LEU A 216 -8.80 12.63 18.00
C LEU A 216 -10.20 12.87 18.56
N ASP A 217 -11.22 12.45 17.83
CA ASP A 217 -12.55 12.17 18.38
C ASP A 217 -12.53 10.84 19.15
N ARG A 218 -12.14 10.91 20.42
CA ARG A 218 -11.94 9.75 21.30
C ARG A 218 -13.24 8.97 21.55
N GLU A 219 -14.36 9.68 21.68
CA GLU A 219 -15.66 9.07 21.96
C GLU A 219 -16.13 8.24 20.75
N SER A 220 -16.09 8.82 19.54
CA SER A 220 -16.37 8.06 18.33
C SER A 220 -15.44 6.87 18.19
N LEU A 221 -14.14 7.05 18.41
CA LEU A 221 -13.16 5.96 18.32
C LEU A 221 -13.53 4.81 19.27
N ALA A 222 -13.83 5.10 20.55
CA ALA A 222 -14.24 4.09 21.52
C ALA A 222 -15.52 3.36 21.10
N VAL A 223 -16.55 4.10 20.68
CA VAL A 223 -17.82 3.54 20.19
C VAL A 223 -17.58 2.62 19.00
N ASN A 224 -16.70 3.01 18.09
CA ASN A 224 -16.45 2.28 16.85
C ASN A 224 -15.61 1.03 17.07
N ILE A 225 -14.65 1.04 18.00
CA ILE A 225 -13.98 -0.20 18.40
C ILE A 225 -14.98 -1.14 19.09
N TRP A 226 -15.83 -0.60 19.99
CA TRP A 226 -16.83 -1.38 20.71
C TRP A 226 -17.90 -2.03 19.83
N GLN A 227 -18.38 -1.31 18.82
CA GLN A 227 -19.42 -1.79 17.92
C GLN A 227 -18.89 -2.68 16.79
N SER A 228 -17.58 -2.86 16.67
CA SER A 228 -16.99 -3.69 15.62
C SER A 228 -17.55 -5.11 15.64
N ASN A 229 -18.12 -5.50 14.50
CA ASN A 229 -18.78 -6.78 14.28
C ASN A 229 -18.34 -7.43 12.95
N PHE A 230 -17.23 -6.97 12.37
CA PHE A 230 -16.71 -7.51 11.12
C PHE A 230 -16.08 -8.88 11.36
N SER A 231 -16.84 -9.95 11.12
CA SER A 231 -16.41 -11.33 11.33
C SER A 231 -15.92 -11.57 12.78
N VAL A 232 -14.67 -11.97 12.98
CA VAL A 232 -14.05 -12.25 14.28
C VAL A 232 -13.56 -10.98 15.00
N TYR A 233 -13.57 -9.82 14.36
CA TYR A 233 -13.03 -8.57 14.90
C TYR A 233 -14.02 -7.89 15.85
N THR A 234 -14.11 -8.43 17.05
CA THR A 234 -15.00 -7.96 18.11
C THR A 234 -14.20 -7.51 19.33
N PRO A 235 -14.76 -6.67 20.22
CA PRO A 235 -14.04 -6.24 21.42
C PRO A 235 -13.69 -7.38 22.38
N GLN A 236 -14.29 -8.56 22.22
CA GLN A 236 -13.99 -9.74 23.03
C GLN A 236 -12.86 -10.59 22.43
N ASP A 237 -12.49 -10.33 21.18
CA ASP A 237 -11.40 -11.03 20.52
C ASP A 237 -10.03 -10.48 20.97
N ALA A 238 -9.15 -11.40 21.37
CA ALA A 238 -7.86 -11.04 21.94
C ALA A 238 -6.89 -10.47 20.89
N ASP A 239 -6.91 -10.98 19.66
CA ASP A 239 -6.01 -10.53 18.62
C ASP A 239 -6.47 -9.18 18.05
N TYR A 240 -7.78 -8.97 17.91
CA TYR A 240 -8.37 -7.68 17.56
C TYR A 240 -8.03 -6.61 18.59
N MET A 241 -8.35 -6.81 19.87
CA MET A 241 -8.06 -5.80 20.89
C MET A 241 -6.56 -5.52 21.06
N ARG A 242 -5.73 -6.54 20.82
CA ARG A 242 -4.28 -6.40 20.85
C ARG A 242 -3.74 -5.48 19.75
N THR A 243 -4.41 -5.35 18.60
CA THR A 243 -4.02 -4.38 17.58
C THR A 243 -4.08 -2.93 18.10
N PHE A 244 -4.88 -2.69 19.14
CA PHE A 244 -4.99 -1.43 19.87
C PHE A 244 -4.23 -1.44 21.21
N LEU A 245 -3.31 -2.37 21.44
CA LEU A 245 -2.58 -2.53 22.72
C LEU A 245 -3.51 -2.79 23.94
N MET A 246 -4.74 -3.24 23.71
CA MET A 246 -5.74 -3.52 24.74
C MET A 246 -5.92 -5.02 24.97
N GLN A 247 -6.62 -5.37 26.05
CA GLN A 247 -7.12 -6.71 26.32
C GLN A 247 -8.60 -6.82 25.87
N PRO A 248 -9.12 -8.06 25.70
CA PRO A 248 -10.55 -8.28 25.52
C PRO A 248 -11.39 -7.46 26.51
N ALA A 249 -12.35 -6.72 25.98
CA ALA A 249 -13.27 -5.91 26.76
C ALA A 249 -14.65 -6.56 26.84
N HIS A 250 -15.25 -6.58 28.02
CA HIS A 250 -16.59 -7.17 28.26
C HIS A 250 -17.66 -6.12 28.54
N SER A 251 -17.30 -4.84 28.58
CA SER A 251 -18.22 -3.71 28.66
C SER A 251 -17.63 -2.49 27.95
N PHE A 252 -18.49 -1.57 27.55
CA PHE A 252 -18.09 -0.31 26.94
C PHE A 252 -17.22 0.54 27.89
N ASP A 253 -17.57 0.58 29.19
CA ASP A 253 -16.78 1.28 30.21
C ASP A 253 -15.36 0.71 30.34
N ASN A 254 -15.24 -0.63 30.31
CA ASN A 254 -13.95 -1.29 30.37
C ASN A 254 -13.11 -1.04 29.11
N LEU A 255 -13.73 -1.00 27.93
CA LEU A 255 -13.04 -0.61 26.69
C LEU A 255 -12.55 0.84 26.79
N THR A 256 -13.41 1.76 27.21
CA THR A 256 -13.09 3.19 27.29
C THR A 256 -11.94 3.44 28.27
N ALA A 257 -11.98 2.79 29.44
CA ALA A 257 -10.90 2.89 30.42
C ALA A 257 -9.56 2.40 29.86
N GLN A 258 -9.56 1.24 29.17
CA GLN A 258 -8.35 0.73 28.53
C GLN A 258 -7.84 1.65 27.42
N LEU A 259 -8.74 2.16 26.57
CA LEU A 259 -8.38 3.03 25.46
C LEU A 259 -7.73 4.31 25.97
N GLU A 260 -8.28 4.97 27.00
CA GLU A 260 -7.69 6.18 27.58
C GLU A 260 -6.27 5.96 28.12
N GLU A 261 -5.95 4.76 28.60
CA GLU A 261 -4.59 4.42 29.06
C GLU A 261 -3.58 4.28 27.93
N VAL A 262 -4.02 3.85 26.74
CA VAL A 262 -3.13 3.49 25.61
C VAL A 262 -3.25 4.41 24.39
N ILE A 263 -4.23 5.31 24.33
CA ILE A 263 -4.62 6.03 23.10
C ILE A 263 -3.46 6.76 22.43
N ASP A 264 -2.63 7.47 23.19
CA ASP A 264 -1.49 8.20 22.66
C ASP A 264 -0.42 7.24 22.10
N GLN A 265 -0.25 6.07 22.71
CA GLN A 265 0.68 5.04 22.25
C GLN A 265 0.18 4.39 20.96
N VAL A 266 -1.11 4.07 20.88
CA VAL A 266 -1.72 3.47 19.69
C VAL A 266 -1.74 4.45 18.53
N TYR A 267 -1.98 5.74 18.80
CA TYR A 267 -1.93 6.79 17.79
C TYR A 267 -0.51 6.92 17.25
N ASN A 268 0.49 7.12 18.09
CA ASN A 268 1.88 7.19 17.63
C ASN A 268 2.30 5.92 16.87
N PHE A 269 1.87 4.74 17.31
CA PHE A 269 2.07 3.49 16.58
C PHE A 269 1.44 3.57 15.18
N SER A 270 0.16 3.92 15.09
CA SER A 270 -0.54 4.07 13.81
C SER A 270 0.15 5.07 12.87
N GLU A 271 0.67 6.19 13.38
CA GLU A 271 1.39 7.18 12.58
C GLU A 271 2.72 6.63 12.03
N ILE A 272 3.51 5.98 12.88
CA ILE A 272 4.80 5.37 12.50
C ILE A 272 4.59 4.32 11.41
N GLU A 273 3.62 3.44 11.63
CA GLU A 273 3.33 2.36 10.69
C GLU A 273 2.79 2.89 9.36
N ASN A 274 1.91 3.90 9.37
CA ASN A 274 1.43 4.54 8.14
C ASN A 274 2.58 5.14 7.32
N ARG A 275 3.59 5.76 7.96
CA ARG A 275 4.76 6.30 7.24
C ARG A 275 5.55 5.21 6.54
N LEU A 276 5.82 4.09 7.22
CA LEU A 276 6.52 2.95 6.61
C LEU A 276 5.68 2.25 5.54
N LEU A 277 4.37 2.14 5.75
CA LEU A 277 3.43 1.60 4.76
C LEU A 277 3.45 2.44 3.48
N VAL A 278 3.39 3.77 3.59
CA VAL A 278 3.46 4.70 2.46
C VAL A 278 4.80 4.56 1.71
N ALA A 279 5.91 4.53 2.44
CA ALA A 279 7.25 4.33 1.84
C ALA A 279 7.34 2.99 1.08
N ALA A 280 6.77 1.93 1.65
CA ALA A 280 6.72 0.62 1.03
C ALA A 280 5.84 0.65 -0.24
N MET A 281 4.64 1.23 -0.19
CA MET A 281 3.75 1.40 -1.35
C MET A 281 4.42 2.15 -2.49
N GLN A 282 5.08 3.28 -2.21
CA GLN A 282 5.81 4.07 -3.21
C GLN A 282 6.91 3.25 -3.93
N SER A 283 7.45 2.24 -3.24
CA SER A 283 8.48 1.34 -3.74
C SER A 283 7.93 0.13 -4.53
N MET A 284 6.62 -0.12 -4.50
CA MET A 284 6.01 -1.23 -5.23
C MET A 284 5.93 -0.99 -6.75
N PRO A 285 6.01 -2.05 -7.58
CA PRO A 285 5.90 -1.93 -9.03
C PRO A 285 4.57 -1.29 -9.47
N ARG A 286 4.62 -0.54 -10.58
CA ARG A 286 3.45 0.10 -11.16
C ARG A 286 2.63 -0.88 -12.00
N THR A 287 1.36 -0.54 -12.17
CA THR A 287 0.44 -1.31 -13.00
C THR A 287 0.12 -0.52 -14.26
N SER A 288 0.14 -1.19 -15.42
CA SER A 288 -0.25 -0.56 -16.67
C SER A 288 -1.78 -0.50 -16.82
N ILE A 289 -2.26 0.60 -17.38
CA ILE A 289 -3.67 0.74 -17.75
C ILE A 289 -4.03 -0.26 -18.86
N ALA A 290 -3.08 -0.65 -19.70
CA ALA A 290 -3.32 -1.65 -20.74
C ALA A 290 -3.64 -3.03 -20.16
N SER A 291 -3.05 -3.40 -19.01
CA SER A 291 -3.36 -4.65 -18.33
C SER A 291 -4.57 -4.53 -17.41
N LYS A 292 -4.72 -3.38 -16.74
CA LYS A 292 -5.81 -3.09 -15.79
C LYS A 292 -6.44 -1.73 -16.14
N PRO A 293 -7.45 -1.70 -17.03
CA PRO A 293 -8.00 -0.44 -17.54
C PRO A 293 -8.85 0.32 -16.53
N ARG A 294 -9.26 -0.33 -15.44
CA ARG A 294 -10.11 0.21 -14.38
C ARG A 294 -9.90 -0.59 -13.12
N LEU A 295 -10.01 0.06 -11.97
CA LEU A 295 -9.96 -0.59 -10.65
C LEU A 295 -11.27 -0.32 -9.90
N PHE A 296 -11.57 -1.17 -8.92
CA PHE A 296 -12.83 -1.15 -8.17
C PHE A 296 -12.57 -1.33 -6.69
N SER A 297 -13.31 -0.62 -5.84
CA SER A 297 -13.27 -0.82 -4.40
C SER A 297 -14.68 -0.97 -3.87
N GLY A 298 -14.99 -2.08 -3.22
CA GLY A 298 -16.16 -2.17 -2.36
C GLY A 298 -15.77 -1.71 -0.98
N GLN A 299 -16.41 -0.65 -0.48
CA GLN A 299 -16.15 -0.20 0.89
C GLN A 299 -16.62 -1.28 1.86
N VAL A 300 -15.75 -1.66 2.79
CA VAL A 300 -15.97 -2.82 3.66
C VAL A 300 -17.23 -2.61 4.50
N ASP A 301 -18.05 -3.65 4.62
CA ASP A 301 -19.24 -3.69 5.49
C ASP A 301 -18.86 -3.79 6.96
N ILE A 302 -18.26 -2.71 7.44
CA ILE A 302 -18.02 -2.42 8.83
C ILE A 302 -18.75 -1.12 9.16
N GLU A 303 -19.47 -1.08 10.28
CA GLU A 303 -20.33 0.07 10.67
C GLU A 303 -19.56 1.39 10.62
N GLN A 304 -18.27 1.35 10.94
CA GLN A 304 -17.35 2.48 11.00
C GLN A 304 -17.05 3.10 9.62
N LEU A 305 -17.13 2.31 8.54
CA LEU A 305 -16.95 2.73 7.14
C LEU A 305 -18.27 2.77 6.36
N GLY A 306 -19.39 2.65 7.09
CA GLY A 306 -20.73 2.69 6.53
C GLY A 306 -21.10 4.08 5.98
N THR A 307 -22.25 4.14 5.32
CA THR A 307 -22.79 5.36 4.72
C THR A 307 -22.99 6.51 5.72
N GLY A 308 -23.10 6.23 7.02
CA GLY A 308 -23.24 7.28 8.06
C GLY A 308 -21.96 8.06 8.34
N ARG A 309 -20.78 7.51 8.01
CA ARG A 309 -19.48 8.10 8.33
C ARG A 309 -18.52 8.20 7.14
N PHE A 310 -18.91 7.73 5.97
CA PHE A 310 -18.07 7.77 4.77
C PHE A 310 -17.44 9.15 4.48
N GLY A 311 -18.13 10.26 4.79
CA GLY A 311 -17.61 11.61 4.55
C GLY A 311 -16.39 11.99 5.40
N ILE A 312 -16.20 11.40 6.59
CA ILE A 312 -15.05 11.75 7.46
C ILE A 312 -13.73 11.13 7.01
N GLU A 313 -13.73 10.29 5.98
CA GLU A 313 -12.54 9.73 5.35
C GLU A 313 -11.71 10.76 4.57
N PHE A 314 -12.23 11.98 4.38
CA PHE A 314 -11.63 12.99 3.50
C PHE A 314 -11.13 14.22 4.25
N GLU A 315 -10.05 14.83 3.78
CA GLU A 315 -9.50 16.07 4.34
C GLU A 315 -10.45 17.27 4.12
N GLU A 316 -11.28 17.24 3.08
CA GLU A 316 -12.24 18.29 2.75
C GLU A 316 -13.48 18.30 3.65
N CYS A 317 -13.67 17.28 4.50
CA CYS A 317 -14.76 17.25 5.46
C CYS A 317 -14.70 18.48 6.40
N PRO A 318 -15.77 19.29 6.50
CA PRO A 318 -15.74 20.54 7.26
C PRO A 318 -15.48 20.32 8.76
N LEU A 319 -15.89 19.16 9.30
CA LEU A 319 -15.70 18.80 10.70
C LEU A 319 -14.21 18.65 11.08
N ASN A 320 -13.31 18.48 10.12
CA ASN A 320 -11.87 18.41 10.38
C ASN A 320 -11.32 19.69 11.03
N LYS A 321 -12.02 20.82 10.88
CA LYS A 321 -11.67 22.11 11.48
C LYS A 321 -12.22 22.29 12.91
N GLY A 322 -12.88 21.25 13.43
CA GLY A 322 -13.44 21.21 14.79
C GLY A 322 -14.80 21.92 14.93
N PRO A 323 -15.17 22.29 16.18
CA PRO A 323 -14.35 22.24 17.38
C PRO A 323 -14.05 20.80 17.84
N VAL A 324 -12.90 20.61 18.51
CA VAL A 324 -12.53 19.31 19.12
C VAL A 324 -13.59 18.89 20.14
N GLY A 325 -13.97 17.61 20.11
CA GLY A 325 -15.04 17.06 20.95
C GLY A 325 -16.43 17.04 20.30
N VAL A 326 -16.57 17.60 19.09
CA VAL A 326 -17.77 17.37 18.26
C VAL A 326 -17.58 16.09 17.46
N GLU A 327 -18.59 15.21 17.51
CA GLU A 327 -18.59 13.94 16.78
C GLU A 327 -18.17 14.11 15.31
N LEU A 328 -17.15 13.36 14.90
CA LEU A 328 -16.79 13.18 13.49
C LEU A 328 -17.73 12.14 12.87
N ALA A 329 -18.90 12.61 12.44
CA ALA A 329 -19.84 11.84 11.63
C ALA A 329 -20.36 12.72 10.50
N HIS A 330 -20.16 12.27 9.26
CA HIS A 330 -20.65 12.96 8.07
C HIS A 330 -21.16 11.93 7.08
N SER A 331 -22.47 11.96 6.81
CA SER A 331 -23.09 10.96 5.96
C SER A 331 -22.59 11.05 4.51
N LEU A 332 -22.66 9.94 3.79
CA LEU A 332 -22.39 9.85 2.36
C LEU A 332 -23.26 10.85 1.60
N THR A 333 -24.56 10.92 1.91
CA THR A 333 -25.50 11.84 1.24
C THR A 333 -25.04 13.29 1.40
N ASP A 334 -24.78 13.72 2.63
CA ASP A 334 -24.35 15.10 2.88
C ASP A 334 -22.98 15.39 2.23
N ALA A 335 -22.09 14.39 2.19
CA ALA A 335 -20.77 14.53 1.58
C ALA A 335 -20.90 14.69 0.05
N LEU A 336 -21.74 13.87 -0.60
CA LEU A 336 -22.05 13.96 -2.04
C LEU A 336 -22.73 15.28 -2.42
N ASP A 337 -23.55 15.83 -1.54
CA ASP A 337 -24.20 17.13 -1.73
C ASP A 337 -23.25 18.33 -1.47
N SER A 338 -22.02 18.08 -1.02
CA SER A 338 -21.05 19.11 -0.64
C SER A 338 -19.68 18.95 -1.30
N TYR A 339 -18.67 18.47 -0.56
CA TYR A 339 -17.27 18.39 -1.01
C TYR A 339 -16.98 17.17 -1.87
N MET A 340 -17.87 16.17 -1.91
CA MET A 340 -17.79 15.02 -2.81
C MET A 340 -18.72 15.14 -4.03
N ALA A 341 -19.24 16.33 -4.33
CA ALA A 341 -20.04 16.54 -5.54
C ALA A 341 -19.22 16.26 -6.81
N VAL A 342 -19.90 15.91 -7.90
CA VAL A 342 -19.25 15.69 -9.21
C VAL A 342 -18.43 16.92 -9.62
N GLY A 343 -17.20 16.69 -10.09
CA GLY A 343 -16.21 17.70 -10.44
C GLY A 343 -15.44 18.28 -9.24
N LYS A 344 -15.69 17.80 -8.02
CA LYS A 344 -14.86 18.12 -6.84
C LYS A 344 -13.71 17.16 -6.69
N THR A 345 -12.65 17.63 -6.03
CA THR A 345 -11.50 16.81 -5.64
C THR A 345 -11.60 16.51 -4.15
N ILE A 346 -11.39 15.24 -3.82
CA ILE A 346 -11.26 14.74 -2.45
C ILE A 346 -9.83 14.25 -2.21
N THR A 347 -9.37 14.34 -0.96
CA THR A 347 -8.08 13.85 -0.50
C THR A 347 -8.32 12.83 0.61
N THR A 348 -7.85 11.59 0.45
CA THR A 348 -8.10 10.52 1.42
C THR A 348 -7.25 10.68 2.68
N LYS A 349 -7.82 10.52 3.88
CA LYS A 349 -7.06 10.48 5.15
C LYS A 349 -6.36 9.15 5.40
N MET A 350 -6.80 8.11 4.72
CA MET A 350 -6.34 6.74 4.92
C MET A 350 -6.01 6.05 3.59
N VAL A 351 -5.43 4.87 3.69
CA VAL A 351 -5.21 3.99 2.54
C VAL A 351 -6.56 3.50 2.02
N TRP A 352 -6.71 3.51 0.70
CA TRP A 352 -7.84 2.85 0.03
C TRP A 352 -7.36 1.64 -0.75
N SER A 353 -8.04 0.50 -0.55
CA SER A 353 -7.78 -0.75 -1.25
C SER A 353 -8.73 -0.92 -2.44
N PHE A 354 -8.21 -1.43 -3.54
CA PHE A 354 -8.92 -1.71 -4.79
C PHE A 354 -8.56 -3.11 -5.31
N THR A 355 -9.45 -3.69 -6.08
CA THR A 355 -9.27 -4.89 -6.91
C THR A 355 -9.43 -4.50 -8.39
N ASP A 356 -9.13 -5.40 -9.31
CA ASP A 356 -9.41 -5.25 -10.74
C ASP A 356 -10.77 -5.85 -11.16
N SER A 357 -11.56 -6.36 -10.21
CA SER A 357 -12.80 -7.06 -10.47
C SER A 357 -13.98 -6.45 -9.72
N MET A 358 -15.02 -6.06 -10.47
CA MET A 358 -16.29 -5.63 -9.87
C MET A 358 -16.91 -6.73 -8.99
N LYS A 359 -16.74 -8.00 -9.35
CA LYS A 359 -17.26 -9.13 -8.57
C LYS A 359 -16.62 -9.19 -7.18
N GLU A 360 -15.30 -9.00 -7.12
CA GLU A 360 -14.55 -8.98 -5.86
C GLU A 360 -14.88 -7.72 -5.05
N ALA A 361 -14.98 -6.56 -5.69
CA ALA A 361 -15.43 -5.34 -5.00
C ALA A 361 -16.82 -5.54 -4.35
N MET A 362 -17.77 -6.13 -5.07
CA MET A 362 -19.11 -6.43 -4.56
C MET A 362 -19.14 -7.47 -3.44
N HIS A 363 -18.08 -8.26 -3.26
CA HIS A 363 -17.98 -9.19 -2.13
C HIS A 363 -17.86 -8.44 -0.80
N TYR A 364 -17.11 -7.33 -0.79
CA TYR A 364 -16.85 -6.53 0.41
C TYR A 364 -17.78 -5.32 0.58
N SER A 365 -18.50 -4.92 -0.48
CA SER A 365 -19.27 -3.67 -0.50
C SER A 365 -20.41 -3.62 0.53
N ASN A 366 -20.42 -2.53 1.30
CA ASN A 366 -21.45 -2.10 2.25
C ASN A 366 -22.58 -1.26 1.62
N GLY A 367 -22.70 -1.31 0.28
CA GLY A 367 -23.57 -0.43 -0.49
C GLY A 367 -22.84 0.74 -1.17
N ILE A 368 -21.53 0.91 -0.92
CA ILE A 368 -20.69 1.86 -1.66
C ILE A 368 -19.70 1.10 -2.54
N VAL A 369 -19.59 1.53 -3.81
CA VAL A 369 -18.60 1.01 -4.74
C VAL A 369 -17.87 2.17 -5.40
N LEU A 370 -16.55 2.21 -5.25
CA LEU A 370 -15.69 3.16 -5.95
C LEU A 370 -15.23 2.56 -7.27
N VAL A 371 -15.30 3.35 -8.33
CA VAL A 371 -14.88 2.98 -9.68
C VAL A 371 -13.77 3.91 -10.11
N LEU A 372 -12.54 3.42 -10.07
CA LEU A 372 -11.37 4.22 -10.39
C LEU A 372 -11.04 4.11 -11.89
N ASN A 373 -11.18 5.23 -12.58
CA ASN A 373 -10.79 5.39 -13.98
C ASN A 373 -9.39 6.00 -14.08
N PRO A 374 -8.61 5.63 -15.10
CA PRO A 374 -7.28 6.16 -15.27
C PRO A 374 -7.32 7.63 -15.70
N PRO A 375 -6.32 8.44 -15.33
CA PRO A 375 -6.22 9.80 -15.82
C PRO A 375 -6.17 9.85 -17.35
N SER A 376 -6.79 10.88 -17.94
CA SER A 376 -6.78 11.03 -19.40
C SER A 376 -5.36 11.09 -19.97
N GLY A 377 -5.06 10.20 -20.90
CA GLY A 377 -3.74 10.08 -21.54
C GLY A 377 -2.68 9.33 -20.72
N ALA A 378 -3.02 8.81 -19.53
CA ALA A 378 -2.09 8.00 -18.75
C ALA A 378 -1.89 6.60 -19.38
N SER A 379 -0.67 6.08 -19.25
CA SER A 379 -0.26 4.71 -19.59
C SER A 379 -0.17 3.79 -18.36
N LEU A 380 -0.05 4.41 -17.18
CA LEU A 380 0.24 3.79 -15.90
C LEU A 380 -0.67 4.30 -14.78
N TRP A 381 -0.86 3.46 -13.77
CA TRP A 381 -1.40 3.86 -12.47
C TRP A 381 -0.28 4.39 -11.57
N ASP A 382 -0.01 5.69 -11.61
CA ASP A 382 1.03 6.31 -10.77
C ASP A 382 0.60 6.58 -9.32
N SER A 383 -0.70 6.73 -9.06
CA SER A 383 -1.23 6.97 -7.72
C SER A 383 -1.61 5.68 -6.97
N VAL A 384 -1.42 4.53 -7.60
CA VAL A 384 -1.85 3.23 -7.07
C VAL A 384 -0.69 2.22 -7.13
N SER A 385 -0.59 1.39 -6.11
CA SER A 385 0.48 0.42 -5.92
C SER A 385 -0.08 -0.99 -5.95
N PHE A 386 0.51 -1.90 -6.72
CA PHE A 386 0.11 -3.32 -6.70
C PHE A 386 0.79 -4.03 -5.53
N ILE A 387 0.00 -4.44 -4.53
CA ILE A 387 0.53 -4.96 -3.26
C ILE A 387 0.26 -6.45 -3.02
N THR A 388 -0.52 -7.12 -3.88
CA THR A 388 -0.83 -8.57 -3.77
C THR A 388 0.37 -9.46 -3.40
N PRO A 389 1.59 -9.27 -3.92
CA PRO A 389 2.71 -10.13 -3.52
C PRO A 389 3.00 -10.13 -2.02
N LEU A 390 2.67 -9.05 -1.31
CA LEU A 390 2.83 -8.88 0.12
C LEU A 390 1.50 -8.97 0.90
N SER A 391 0.38 -9.25 0.24
CA SER A 391 -0.92 -9.46 0.91
C SER A 391 -0.94 -10.79 1.68
N ASP A 392 -1.70 -10.85 2.76
CA ASP A 392 -1.97 -12.05 3.56
C ASP A 392 -2.78 -13.08 2.78
N ASP A 393 -3.64 -12.65 1.85
CA ASP A 393 -4.33 -13.53 0.91
C ASP A 393 -3.75 -13.39 -0.52
N PRO A 394 -2.91 -14.34 -0.99
CA PRO A 394 -2.34 -14.32 -2.33
C PRO A 394 -3.38 -14.57 -3.43
N SER A 395 -4.59 -15.03 -3.10
CA SER A 395 -5.68 -15.20 -4.06
C SER A 395 -6.43 -13.88 -4.33
N LYS A 396 -6.29 -12.89 -3.46
CA LYS A 396 -6.90 -11.56 -3.58
C LYS A 396 -5.99 -10.62 -4.37
N ILE A 397 -6.51 -10.11 -5.48
CA ILE A 397 -5.83 -9.05 -6.22
C ILE A 397 -6.06 -7.73 -5.48
N GLU A 398 -4.98 -7.05 -5.13
CA GLU A 398 -5.00 -5.89 -4.26
C GLU A 398 -4.06 -4.80 -4.75
N TYR A 399 -4.67 -3.63 -4.90
CA TYR A 399 -4.04 -2.38 -5.26
C TYR A 399 -4.37 -1.35 -4.20
N THR A 400 -3.43 -0.48 -3.85
CA THR A 400 -3.66 0.52 -2.81
C THR A 400 -3.27 1.93 -3.24
N ALA A 401 -4.11 2.88 -2.85
CA ALA A 401 -3.78 4.29 -2.85
C ALA A 401 -3.39 4.70 -1.43
N ALA A 402 -2.28 5.42 -1.29
CA ALA A 402 -1.78 5.88 0.01
C ALA A 402 -2.68 7.01 0.58
N PRO A 403 -2.63 7.29 1.90
CA PRO A 403 -3.19 8.52 2.46
C PRO A 403 -2.64 9.75 1.74
N GLY A 404 -3.45 10.80 1.63
CA GLY A 404 -3.14 12.01 0.88
C GLY A 404 -3.36 11.88 -0.64
N THR A 405 -3.80 10.72 -1.13
CA THR A 405 -4.10 10.58 -2.57
C THR A 405 -5.35 11.39 -2.91
N LYS A 406 -5.24 12.17 -3.99
CA LYS A 406 -6.32 13.02 -4.50
C LYS A 406 -7.10 12.35 -5.61
N PHE A 407 -8.42 12.44 -5.56
CA PHE A 407 -9.33 11.94 -6.59
C PHE A 407 -10.36 12.99 -6.97
N GLU A 408 -10.57 13.19 -8.26
CA GLU A 408 -11.73 13.91 -8.76
C GLU A 408 -12.94 12.99 -8.83
N ILE A 409 -14.09 13.45 -8.33
CA ILE A 409 -15.37 12.76 -8.45
C ILE A 409 -15.90 12.96 -9.87
N GLN A 410 -15.85 11.90 -10.68
CA GLN A 410 -16.28 11.93 -12.08
C GLN A 410 -17.79 11.68 -12.23
N SER A 411 -18.37 10.86 -11.36
CA SER A 411 -19.79 10.51 -11.46
C SER A 411 -20.33 9.93 -10.16
N VAL A 412 -21.62 10.07 -9.92
CA VAL A 412 -22.34 9.39 -8.83
C VAL A 412 -23.57 8.72 -9.43
N GLN A 413 -23.76 7.43 -9.20
CA GLN A 413 -24.87 6.65 -9.74
C GLN A 413 -25.45 5.73 -8.65
N HIS A 414 -26.75 5.83 -8.41
CA HIS A 414 -27.47 4.86 -7.60
C HIS A 414 -28.00 3.76 -8.53
N THR A 415 -27.56 2.52 -8.32
CA THR A 415 -27.89 1.39 -9.19
C THR A 415 -27.99 0.09 -8.40
N ALA A 416 -28.31 -1.01 -9.08
CA ALA A 416 -28.25 -2.34 -8.49
C ALA A 416 -27.23 -3.21 -9.22
N VAL A 417 -26.30 -3.82 -8.50
CA VAL A 417 -25.34 -4.78 -9.03
C VAL A 417 -25.70 -6.15 -8.48
N SER A 418 -26.06 -7.09 -9.38
CA SER A 418 -26.58 -8.41 -9.00
C SER A 418 -27.74 -8.36 -8.01
N GLY A 419 -28.62 -7.36 -8.15
CA GLY A 419 -29.80 -7.16 -7.29
C GLY A 419 -29.52 -6.46 -5.96
N LYS A 420 -28.26 -6.16 -5.61
CA LYS A 420 -27.92 -5.38 -4.41
C LYS A 420 -27.88 -3.88 -4.75
N PRO A 421 -28.60 -3.01 -4.01
CA PRO A 421 -28.54 -1.57 -4.23
C PRO A 421 -27.16 -1.05 -3.83
N VAL A 422 -26.57 -0.21 -4.68
CA VAL A 422 -25.26 0.41 -4.43
C VAL A 422 -25.23 1.85 -4.94
N THR A 423 -24.45 2.68 -4.25
CA THR A 423 -24.00 3.97 -4.75
C THR A 423 -22.61 3.79 -5.38
N MET A 424 -22.55 3.90 -6.70
CA MET A 424 -21.32 3.85 -7.47
C MET A 424 -20.74 5.25 -7.64
N ILE A 425 -19.52 5.45 -7.14
CA ILE A 425 -18.79 6.72 -7.23
C ILE A 425 -17.63 6.52 -8.22
N GLY A 426 -17.70 7.21 -9.35
CA GLY A 426 -16.64 7.25 -10.34
C GLY A 426 -15.56 8.23 -9.91
N LEU A 427 -14.30 7.79 -9.94
CA LEU A 427 -13.13 8.54 -9.50
C LEU A 427 -12.08 8.60 -10.62
N GLU A 428 -11.32 9.67 -10.66
CA GLU A 428 -10.08 9.79 -11.44
C GLU A 428 -8.96 10.33 -10.54
N PRO A 429 -7.77 9.69 -10.45
CA PRO A 429 -6.66 10.24 -9.69
C PRO A 429 -6.21 11.61 -10.22
N VAL A 430 -6.05 12.58 -9.33
CA VAL A 430 -5.45 13.86 -9.69
C VAL A 430 -3.94 13.71 -9.69
N LEU A 431 -3.31 13.86 -10.86
CA LEU A 431 -1.87 13.88 -10.98
C LEU A 431 -1.34 15.21 -10.43
N ASP A 432 -0.45 15.17 -9.43
CA ASP A 432 0.30 16.36 -9.02
C ASP A 432 1.28 16.74 -10.15
N ARG A 433 0.79 17.52 -11.12
CA ARG A 433 1.59 17.98 -12.26
C ARG A 433 2.56 19.11 -11.92
N ASP A 434 2.44 19.70 -10.72
CA ASP A 434 3.25 20.84 -10.26
C ASP A 434 3.58 20.74 -8.76
N GLY A 435 4.56 19.92 -8.40
CA GLY A 435 5.15 19.90 -7.06
C GLY A 435 6.67 19.98 -7.13
N PRO A 436 7.31 21.12 -6.86
CA PRO A 436 8.74 21.13 -6.61
C PRO A 436 9.01 20.32 -5.34
N LEU A 437 10.00 19.43 -5.39
CA LEU A 437 10.68 18.86 -4.22
C LEU A 437 11.08 20.01 -3.28
N LYS A 438 10.20 20.38 -2.35
CA LYS A 438 10.53 21.25 -1.23
C LYS A 438 10.95 20.37 -0.06
N THR A 439 12.14 19.78 -0.18
CA THR A 439 12.96 19.63 1.01
C THR A 439 13.37 21.05 1.41
N GLN A 440 12.69 21.62 2.40
CA GLN A 440 13.28 22.76 3.09
C GLN A 440 14.59 22.27 3.74
N PRO A 441 15.74 22.87 3.43
CA PRO A 441 16.95 22.59 4.16
C PRO A 441 16.84 23.33 5.49
N VAL A 442 16.57 22.60 6.57
CA VAL A 442 16.89 23.13 7.90
C VAL A 442 18.41 23.07 8.01
N LEU A 443 19.03 24.21 7.76
CA LEU A 443 20.45 24.46 7.98
C LEU A 443 20.81 24.10 9.43
N GLY A 444 21.99 23.49 9.58
CA GLY A 444 22.37 22.73 10.75
C GLY A 444 22.54 23.49 12.06
N SER A 445 22.53 22.72 13.14
CA SER A 445 23.49 22.90 14.22
C SER A 445 23.83 21.56 14.85
N THR A 446 25.08 21.17 14.64
CA THR A 446 25.76 20.08 15.32
C THR A 446 25.72 20.33 16.82
N HIS A 447 25.06 19.47 17.60
CA HIS A 447 25.37 19.31 19.02
C HIS A 447 25.21 17.86 19.44
N GLN A 448 26.34 17.16 19.53
CA GLN A 448 26.50 16.02 20.41
C GLN A 448 26.09 16.44 21.83
N GLN A 449 25.01 15.87 22.35
CA GLN A 449 24.80 15.80 23.79
C GLN A 449 24.36 14.39 24.18
N ARG A 450 25.17 13.83 25.09
CA ARG A 450 25.07 12.52 25.72
C ARG A 450 23.66 12.30 26.29
N LEU A 451 22.99 11.23 25.88
CA LEU A 451 21.84 10.70 26.59
C LEU A 451 22.33 9.85 27.76
N SER A 452 22.01 10.32 28.97
CA SER A 452 22.15 9.57 30.22
C SER A 452 21.07 8.50 30.35
N GLU A 453 21.48 7.28 30.73
CA GLU A 453 20.67 6.05 30.94
C GLU A 453 19.68 6.10 32.12
N GLY A 454 18.93 7.19 32.28
CA GLY A 454 18.27 7.52 33.54
C GLY A 454 16.75 7.56 33.55
N VAL A 455 16.00 6.81 32.72
CA VAL A 455 14.51 6.81 32.79
C VAL A 455 13.84 5.43 32.59
N VAL A 456 14.54 4.40 32.11
CA VAL A 456 13.89 3.10 31.78
C VAL A 456 13.82 2.11 32.96
N LYS A 457 14.24 2.51 34.18
CA LYS A 457 14.41 1.56 35.31
C LYS A 457 13.39 1.66 36.45
N GLN A 458 12.21 2.25 36.24
CA GLN A 458 11.25 2.47 37.35
C GLN A 458 9.87 1.80 37.24
N ILE A 459 9.65 0.86 36.31
CA ILE A 459 8.33 0.19 36.18
C ILE A 459 8.44 -1.35 36.19
N ILE A 460 9.52 -1.93 36.76
CA ILE A 460 9.67 -3.40 36.83
C ILE A 460 9.57 -3.96 38.26
N ASP A 461 9.57 -3.12 39.31
CA ASP A 461 9.54 -3.59 40.70
C ASP A 461 8.21 -3.36 41.41
N SER A 462 7.09 -3.70 40.77
CA SER A 462 5.82 -3.74 41.48
C SER A 462 4.86 -4.79 40.94
N HIS A 463 5.19 -6.08 41.06
CA HIS A 463 4.19 -7.14 41.27
C HIS A 463 4.82 -8.27 42.09
N GLY A 464 4.43 -8.32 43.36
CA GLY A 464 4.95 -9.23 44.37
C GLY A 464 4.58 -10.69 44.12
N PHE A 465 5.60 -11.53 44.26
CA PHE A 465 5.52 -12.97 44.43
C PHE A 465 4.68 -13.37 45.66
N VAL A 466 3.75 -14.30 45.49
CA VAL A 466 3.27 -15.17 46.58
C VAL A 466 3.67 -16.61 46.24
N GLN A 467 4.53 -17.18 47.09
CA GLN A 467 4.95 -18.58 47.07
C GLN A 467 3.88 -19.50 47.68
N SER A 468 3.61 -20.62 47.02
CA SER A 468 3.51 -21.99 47.58
C SER A 468 3.00 -22.90 46.45
N GLY A 469 3.31 -24.19 46.31
CA GLY A 469 4.03 -25.16 47.10
C GLY A 469 4.06 -26.45 46.29
N ARG A 470 5.09 -27.28 46.52
CA ARG A 470 5.37 -28.54 45.83
C ARG A 470 4.21 -29.55 45.93
N GLY A 471 3.98 -30.28 44.84
CA GLY A 471 3.20 -31.53 44.84
C GLY A 471 3.59 -32.46 43.68
N ARG A 472 4.39 -33.49 43.97
CA ARG A 472 4.58 -34.69 43.14
C ARG A 472 3.23 -35.36 42.86
N TYR A 473 3.03 -36.04 41.71
CA TYR A 473 2.77 -37.49 41.65
C TYR A 473 2.68 -38.06 40.21
N LYS A 474 3.54 -39.06 39.96
CA LYS A 474 3.46 -40.30 39.17
C LYS A 474 2.63 -40.42 37.86
N ARG A 475 3.39 -40.77 36.81
CA ARG A 475 3.10 -41.71 35.70
C ARG A 475 2.34 -42.97 36.14
N LYS A 476 1.36 -43.42 35.34
CA LYS A 476 1.00 -44.83 35.13
C LYS A 476 0.47 -45.07 33.71
N HIS A 477 1.01 -46.12 33.08
CA HIS A 477 0.59 -46.74 31.83
C HIS A 477 -0.73 -47.55 31.97
N ARG A 478 -1.56 -47.58 30.92
CA ARG A 478 -2.25 -48.77 30.33
C ARG A 478 -3.05 -48.30 29.09
N ARG A 479 -2.71 -48.68 27.84
CA ARG A 479 -3.12 -49.85 27.02
C ARG A 479 -4.65 -49.97 26.79
N GLN A 480 -5.06 -49.80 25.51
CA GLN A 480 -5.76 -50.77 24.63
C GLN A 480 -7.26 -50.89 24.94
N GLU A 481 -8.21 -50.66 24.02
CA GLU A 481 -8.61 -51.45 22.84
C GLU A 481 -9.73 -50.66 22.08
N GLU A 482 -9.70 -50.63 20.74
CA GLU A 482 -10.69 -51.25 19.80
C GLU A 482 -12.06 -50.53 19.73
N ASP A 483 -12.39 -49.85 18.63
CA ASP A 483 -12.94 -50.31 17.33
C ASP A 483 -14.48 -50.20 17.27
N GLU A 484 -14.97 -49.63 16.16
CA GLU A 484 -16.27 -49.84 15.46
C GLU A 484 -17.21 -48.62 15.21
N ARG A 485 -17.48 -48.45 13.89
CA ARG A 485 -18.67 -47.91 13.17
C ARG A 485 -18.89 -46.39 13.17
N MET A 486 -18.85 -45.65 12.05
CA MET A 486 -19.60 -45.71 10.77
C MET A 486 -21.12 -45.86 10.92
N ASP A 487 -21.82 -44.73 10.85
CA ASP A 487 -22.94 -44.38 9.95
C ASP A 487 -23.92 -43.43 10.65
N GLU A 488 -23.92 -42.15 10.23
CA GLU A 488 -25.07 -41.35 9.74
C GLU A 488 -24.65 -39.88 9.49
#